data_AF-A0A1I3H6P1-F1
#
_entry.id   AF-A0A1I3H6P1-F1
#
_cell.length_a   1.000
_cell.length_b   1.000
_cell.length_c   1.000
_cell.angle_alpha   90.00
_cell.angle_beta   90.00
_cell.angle_gamma   90.00
#
_symmetry.space_group_name_H-M   'P 1'
#
loop_
_entity.id
_entity.type
_entity.pdbx_description
1 polymer ?
#
loop_
_entity_poly.entity_id
_entity_poly.type
_entity_poly.pdbx_seq_one_letter_code
_entity_poly.pdbx_strand_id
1 'polypeptide(L)'
;MSVTVLPFAWGAGGELVKARVTQCALSRICGMCSRPLGRPVAFVGTPLEVGRNAFHAPPLHAGCVTELRALPYADPTWEVVTTSGFEFVRPNREDADQQPTFEPNSLL
;
A
#
# COMPACT_ATOMS: atom_id res chain seq x y z
N MET A 1 3.83 8.03 27.48
CA MET A 1 2.68 8.34 26.61
C MET A 1 3.13 8.03 25.18
N SER A 2 2.77 6.85 24.65
CA SER A 2 3.10 6.53 23.25
C SER A 2 2.14 7.29 22.36
N VAL A 3 2.66 8.25 21.61
CA VAL A 3 1.91 8.89 20.52
C VAL A 3 1.73 7.81 19.47
N THR A 4 0.50 7.31 19.30
CA THR A 4 0.18 6.41 18.18
C THR A 4 0.30 7.23 16.90
N VAL A 5 1.43 7.11 16.22
CA VAL A 5 1.63 7.76 14.92
C VAL A 5 0.75 7.02 13.92
N LEU A 6 -0.24 7.72 13.38
CA LEU A 6 -1.07 7.17 12.30
C LEU A 6 -0.17 6.93 11.07
N PRO A 7 -0.30 5.77 10.39
CA PRO A 7 0.36 5.54 9.11
C PRO A 7 0.03 6.68 8.16
N PHE A 8 1.01 7.10 7.37
CA PHE A 8 0.86 8.25 6.50
C PHE A 8 -0.37 8.15 5.60
N ALA A 9 -0.57 7.04 4.90
CA ALA A 9 -1.66 6.88 3.93
C ALA A 9 -2.95 6.26 4.50
N TRP A 10 -3.02 5.96 5.80
CA TRP A 10 -4.23 5.44 6.45
C TRP A 10 -4.84 6.50 7.36
N GLY A 11 -6.18 6.52 7.41
CA GLY A 11 -6.94 7.27 8.38
C GLY A 11 -7.04 6.54 9.72
N ALA A 12 -7.73 7.16 10.68
CA ALA A 12 -7.83 6.63 12.04
C ALA A 12 -8.62 5.30 12.12
N GLY A 13 -9.53 5.06 11.15
CA GLY A 13 -10.31 3.84 11.04
C GLY A 13 -9.70 2.77 10.13
N GLY A 14 -8.48 2.99 9.62
CA GLY A 14 -7.84 2.08 8.67
C GLY A 14 -8.26 2.29 7.22
N GLU A 15 -9.06 3.31 6.92
CA GLU A 15 -9.41 3.68 5.57
C GLU A 15 -8.22 4.31 4.83
N LEU A 16 -8.11 4.07 3.53
CA LEU A 16 -7.07 4.68 2.70
C LEU A 16 -7.37 6.15 2.40
N VAL A 17 -6.40 7.03 2.69
CA VAL A 17 -6.48 8.45 2.34
C VAL A 17 -6.01 8.63 0.90
N LYS A 18 -6.96 8.64 -0.05
CA LYS A 18 -6.71 8.65 -1.51
C LYS A 18 -5.62 9.62 -1.99
N ALA A 19 -5.63 10.85 -1.48
CA ALA A 19 -4.63 11.86 -1.85
C ALA A 19 -3.21 11.44 -1.44
N ARG A 20 -3.07 10.83 -0.25
CA ARG A 20 -1.78 10.35 0.27
C ARG A 20 -1.34 9.05 -0.41
N VAL A 21 -2.26 8.16 -0.74
CA VAL A 21 -1.97 6.97 -1.57
C VAL A 21 -1.39 7.39 -2.91
N THR A 22 -2.02 8.35 -3.59
CA THR A 22 -1.52 8.91 -4.84
C THR A 22 -0.14 9.55 -4.66
N GLN A 23 0.07 10.29 -3.57
CA GLN A 23 1.37 10.88 -3.25
C GLN A 23 2.47 9.82 -3.04
N CYS A 24 2.14 8.67 -2.45
CA CYS A 24 3.09 7.56 -2.31
C CYS A 24 3.61 7.07 -3.65
N ALA A 25 2.73 6.98 -4.66
CA ALA A 25 3.10 6.64 -6.02
C ALA A 25 4.00 7.72 -6.65
N LEU A 26 3.52 8.97 -6.67
CA LEU A 26 4.16 10.07 -7.40
C LEU A 26 5.52 10.47 -6.81
N SER A 27 5.65 10.43 -5.48
CA SER A 27 6.89 10.78 -4.78
C SER A 27 7.77 9.57 -4.48
N ARG A 28 7.34 8.35 -4.82
CA ARG A 28 8.00 7.09 -4.43
C ARG A 28 8.36 7.03 -2.93
N ILE A 29 7.35 7.25 -2.09
CA ILE A 29 7.49 7.20 -0.63
C ILE A 29 6.65 6.07 -0.02
N CYS A 30 7.05 5.62 1.15
CA CYS A 30 6.37 4.59 1.91
C CYS A 30 5.03 5.10 2.48
N GLY A 31 3.96 4.35 2.26
CA GLY A 31 2.62 4.66 2.77
C GLY A 31 2.48 4.62 4.29
N MET A 32 3.43 4.03 5.02
CA MET A 32 3.46 4.05 6.48
C MET A 32 4.19 5.28 7.01
N CYS A 33 5.45 5.47 6.60
CA CYS A 33 6.35 6.44 7.25
C CYS A 33 6.68 7.67 6.40
N SER A 34 6.15 7.80 5.18
CA SER A 34 6.41 8.90 4.22
C SER A 34 7.88 9.10 3.78
N ARG A 35 8.79 8.21 4.16
CA ARG A 35 10.19 8.26 3.72
C ARG A 35 10.35 7.63 2.33
N PRO A 36 11.38 8.03 1.55
CA PRO A 36 11.68 7.41 0.25
C PRO A 36 11.77 5.88 0.31
N LEU A 37 11.24 5.23 -0.72
CA LEU A 37 11.30 3.77 -0.84
C LEU A 37 12.69 3.29 -1.23
N GLY A 38 13.13 2.23 -0.54
CA GLY A 38 14.25 1.40 -0.98
C GLY A 38 13.75 0.15 -1.71
N ARG A 39 14.61 -0.85 -1.86
CA ARG A 39 14.25 -2.19 -2.34
C ARG A 39 14.57 -3.24 -1.27
N PRO A 40 13.77 -4.31 -1.11
CA PRO A 40 12.48 -4.53 -1.78
C PRO A 40 11.38 -3.58 -1.28
N VAL A 41 10.37 -3.36 -2.11
CA VAL A 41 9.10 -2.73 -1.75
C VAL A 41 8.10 -3.81 -1.39
N ALA A 42 7.26 -3.56 -0.40
CA ALA A 42 6.20 -4.46 0.04
C ALA A 42 4.82 -3.88 -0.25
N PHE A 43 3.85 -4.74 -0.55
CA PHE A 43 2.44 -4.43 -0.66
C PHE A 43 1.64 -5.32 0.28
N VAL A 44 0.54 -4.79 0.82
CA VAL A 44 -0.50 -5.56 1.51
C VAL A 44 -1.75 -5.57 0.65
N GLY A 45 -2.40 -6.73 0.58
CA GLY A 45 -3.68 -6.86 -0.12
C GLY A 45 -4.45 -8.07 0.36
N THR A 46 -5.74 -8.05 0.13
CA THR A 46 -6.60 -9.23 0.28
C THR A 46 -6.18 -10.35 -0.69
N PRO A 47 -6.59 -11.60 -0.45
CA PRO A 47 -6.27 -12.70 -1.36
C PRO A 47 -6.69 -12.44 -2.82
N LEU A 48 -7.79 -11.69 -3.02
CA LEU A 48 -8.25 -11.29 -4.35
C LEU A 48 -7.30 -10.28 -5.02
N GLU A 49 -6.84 -9.28 -4.28
CA GLU A 49 -5.88 -8.28 -4.79
C GLU A 49 -4.55 -8.94 -5.15
N VAL A 50 -4.07 -9.85 -4.31
CA VAL A 50 -2.85 -10.63 -4.55
C VAL A 50 -3.01 -11.49 -5.80
N GLY A 51 -4.12 -12.22 -5.92
CA GLY A 51 -4.40 -13.05 -7.09
C GLY A 51 -4.52 -12.26 -8.40
N ARG A 52 -4.93 -10.98 -8.33
CA ARG A 52 -4.98 -10.06 -9.47
C ARG A 52 -3.68 -9.28 -9.70
N ASN A 53 -2.73 -9.37 -8.78
CA ASN A 53 -1.53 -8.53 -8.74
C ASN A 53 -1.83 -7.02 -8.83
N ALA A 54 -2.93 -6.59 -8.19
CA ALA A 54 -3.41 -5.21 -8.23
C ALA A 54 -3.87 -4.79 -6.84
N PHE A 55 -3.13 -3.86 -6.23
CA PHE A 55 -3.28 -3.49 -4.82
C PHE A 55 -3.77 -2.05 -4.68
N HIS A 56 -4.74 -1.80 -3.80
CA HIS A 56 -5.14 -0.42 -3.48
C HIS A 56 -4.24 0.23 -2.44
N ALA A 57 -3.68 -0.58 -1.53
CA ALA A 57 -2.75 -0.09 -0.54
C ALA A 57 -1.44 0.39 -1.19
N PRO A 58 -0.87 1.52 -0.74
CA PRO A 58 0.37 2.06 -1.29
C PRO A 58 1.58 1.17 -0.98
N PRO A 59 2.69 1.38 -1.70
CA PRO A 59 3.95 0.71 -1.44
C PRO A 59 4.48 1.01 -0.04
N LEU A 60 5.09 0.01 0.58
CA LEU A 60 5.64 0.05 1.93
C LEU A 60 7.09 -0.41 1.94
N HIS A 61 7.83 -0.01 2.98
CA HIS A 61 9.05 -0.74 3.35
C HIS A 61 8.70 -2.11 3.91
N ALA A 62 9.57 -3.09 3.71
CA ALA A 62 9.39 -4.43 4.27
C ALA A 62 9.27 -4.46 5.80
N GLY A 63 9.88 -3.52 6.54
CA GLY A 63 9.66 -3.41 7.99
C GLY A 63 8.33 -2.75 8.35
N CYS A 64 7.95 -1.69 7.62
CA CYS A 64 6.71 -0.96 7.86
C CYS A 64 5.46 -1.81 7.63
N VAL A 65 5.53 -2.82 6.75
CA VAL A 65 4.40 -3.73 6.52
C VAL A 65 4.09 -4.57 7.75
N THR A 66 5.11 -4.99 8.51
CA THR A 66 4.94 -5.74 9.76
C THR A 66 4.29 -4.87 10.82
N GLU A 67 4.74 -3.62 10.97
CA GLU A 67 4.14 -2.66 11.89
C GLU A 67 2.68 -2.36 11.52
N LEU A 68 2.38 -2.16 10.24
CA LEU A 68 1.03 -1.92 9.75
C LEU A 68 0.09 -3.10 10.08
N ARG A 69 0.53 -4.34 9.86
CA ARG A 69 -0.27 -5.55 10.14
C ARG A 69 -0.53 -5.78 11.64
N ALA A 70 0.19 -5.10 12.52
CA ALA A 70 -0.04 -5.14 13.96
C ALA A 70 -1.06 -4.11 14.45
N LEU A 71 -1.55 -3.22 13.57
CA LEU A 71 -2.53 -2.20 13.94
C LEU A 71 -3.93 -2.81 14.11
N PRO A 72 -4.78 -2.25 15.00
CA PRO A 72 -6.11 -2.82 15.29
C PRO A 72 -7.07 -2.90 14.09
N TYR A 73 -6.86 -2.08 13.07
CA TYR A 73 -7.67 -2.04 11.85
C TYR A 73 -7.04 -2.77 10.66
N ALA A 74 -5.91 -3.45 10.87
CA ALA A 74 -5.33 -4.29 9.83
C ALA A 74 -6.29 -5.43 9.49
N ASP A 75 -6.51 -5.67 8.20
CA ASP A 75 -7.29 -6.82 7.77
C ASP A 75 -6.49 -8.11 8.04
N PRO A 76 -7.02 -9.06 8.82
CA PRO A 76 -6.32 -10.30 9.14
C PRO A 76 -6.07 -11.18 7.91
N THR A 77 -6.80 -10.96 6.81
CA THR A 77 -6.63 -11.67 5.54
C THR A 77 -5.55 -11.07 4.66
N TRP A 78 -4.96 -9.92 5.04
CA TRP A 78 -3.88 -9.34 4.25
C TRP A 78 -2.69 -10.28 4.14
N GLU A 79 -2.30 -10.52 2.90
CA GLU A 79 -1.05 -11.15 2.52
C GLU A 79 -0.05 -10.07 2.13
N VAL A 80 1.24 -10.43 2.12
CA VAL A 80 2.33 -9.51 1.78
C VAL A 80 3.03 -9.99 0.53
N VAL A 81 3.15 -9.10 -0.46
CA VAL A 81 3.93 -9.32 -1.68
C VAL A 81 5.13 -8.37 -1.69
N THR A 82 6.32 -8.91 -1.97
CA THR A 82 7.55 -8.12 -2.11
C THR A 82 8.03 -8.10 -3.56
N THR A 83 8.50 -6.95 -4.01
CA THR A 83 8.93 -6.72 -5.40
C THR A 83 10.07 -5.68 -5.45
N SER A 84 10.84 -5.67 -6.55
CA SER A 84 11.83 -4.61 -6.81
C SER A 84 11.25 -3.36 -7.49
N GLY A 85 9.99 -3.43 -7.94
CA GLY A 85 9.35 -2.40 -8.76
C GLY A 85 7.85 -2.59 -8.85
N PHE A 86 7.15 -1.51 -9.21
CA PHE A 86 5.71 -1.49 -9.39
C PHE A 86 5.32 -0.40 -10.38
N GLU A 87 4.14 -0.57 -10.97
CA GLU A 87 3.41 0.46 -11.71
C GLU A 87 2.29 1.05 -10.87
N PHE A 88 1.96 2.31 -11.13
CA PHE A 88 0.79 2.97 -10.56
C PHE A 88 -0.23 3.16 -11.68
N VAL A 89 -1.30 2.39 -11.63
CA VAL A 89 -2.30 2.29 -12.68
C VAL A 89 -3.52 3.12 -12.28
N ARG A 90 -3.92 4.01 -13.19
CA ARG A 90 -5.15 4.79 -13.02
C ARG A 90 -6.31 4.03 -13.66
N PRO A 91 -7.50 4.04 -13.04
CA PRO A 91 -8.67 3.40 -13.61
C PRO A 91 -9.14 4.17 -14.86
N ASN A 92 -9.71 3.44 -15.80
CA ASN A 92 -10.42 3.98 -16.95
C ASN A 92 -11.83 4.41 -16.54
N ARG A 93 -12.46 5.23 -17.39
CA ARG A 93 -13.83 5.73 -17.17
C ARG A 93 -14.89 4.63 -17.07
N GLU A 94 -14.63 3.47 -17.65
CA GLU A 94 -15.56 2.34 -17.74
C GLU A 94 -15.34 1.30 -16.64
N ASP A 95 -14.24 1.42 -15.87
CA ASP A 95 -13.95 0.47 -14.81
C ASP A 95 -14.94 0.60 -13.65
N ALA A 96 -15.43 -0.55 -13.15
CA ALA A 96 -16.35 -0.57 -12.01
C ALA A 96 -15.67 -0.06 -10.73
N ASP A 97 -14.36 -0.33 -10.58
CA ASP A 97 -13.55 0.26 -9.53
C ASP A 97 -12.83 1.51 -10.05
N GLN A 98 -13.14 2.64 -9.43
CA GLN A 98 -12.58 3.94 -9.78
C GLN A 98 -11.41 4.33 -8.87
N GLN A 99 -10.83 3.37 -8.15
CA GLN A 99 -9.60 3.58 -7.38
C GLN A 99 -8.37 3.17 -8.21
N PRO A 100 -7.26 3.92 -8.09
CA PRO A 100 -6.01 3.50 -8.70
C PRO A 100 -5.43 2.30 -7.95
N THR A 101 -4.68 1.48 -8.68
CA THR A 101 -4.00 0.30 -8.15
C THR A 101 -2.49 0.43 -8.31
N PHE A 102 -1.77 -0.35 -7.52
CA PHE A 102 -0.35 -0.62 -7.67
C PHE A 102 -0.18 -2.03 -8.19
N GLU A 103 0.62 -2.18 -9.25
CA GLU A 103 0.88 -3.47 -9.89
C GLU A 103 2.37 -3.81 -9.77
N PRO A 104 2.76 -4.72 -8.87
CA PRO A 104 4.13 -5.24 -8.78
C PRO A 104 4.60 -5.83 -10.12
N ASN A 105 5.76 -5.42 -10.64
CA ASN A 105 6.21 -5.81 -11.98
C ASN A 105 7.68 -6.29 -12.04
N SER A 106 8.34 -6.50 -10.90
CA SER A 106 9.74 -6.94 -10.83
C SER A 106 9.92 -8.02 -9.78
N LEU A 107 9.60 -9.25 -10.15
CA LEU A 107 9.75 -10.43 -9.30
C LEU A 107 11.21 -10.59 -8.86
N LEU A 108 11.39 -10.88 -7.57
CA LEU A 108 12.66 -11.21 -6.94
C LEU A 108 12.82 -12.72 -6.84
#